data_AF-A0A974ZMY5-F1
#
_entry.id   AF-A0A974ZMY5-F1
#
_cell.length_a   1.000
_cell.length_b   1.000
_cell.length_c   1.000
_cell.angle_alpha   90.00
_cell.angle_beta   90.00
_cell.angle_gamma   90.00
#
_symmetry.space_group_name_H-M   'P 1'
#
loop_
_entity.id
_entity.type
_entity.pdbx_description
1 polymer ?
#
loop_
_entity_poly.entity_id
_entity_poly.type
_entity_poly.pdbx_seq_one_letter_code
_entity_poly.pdbx_strand_id
1 'polypeptide(L)'
;MSEAASAPLLQESLPHRAELAGARERLGTYFARLGLDDPARIDVLVEECLRRASGKVAPGSIEELKRRALEEAQRCFELSVARILGVAGNKEPSRVAAARAALLLGGTGDLDMDQLFLGEETGETALRLRAAMPQAVPPEAHLSMHEQPISFFFSGSN
;
A
#
# COMPACT_ATOMS: atom_id res chain seq x y z
N MET A 1 -52.83 3.79 35.47
CA MET A 1 -52.34 2.77 34.52
C MET A 1 -52.15 3.44 33.16
N SER A 2 -50.92 3.65 32.72
CA SER A 2 -50.50 3.40 31.33
C SER A 2 -48.98 3.61 31.27
N GLU A 3 -48.29 2.53 31.62
CA GLU A 3 -46.90 2.28 31.29
C GLU A 3 -46.87 1.79 29.84
N ALA A 4 -46.06 2.40 28.98
CA ALA A 4 -45.42 1.73 27.84
C ALA A 4 -44.47 2.73 27.17
N ALA A 5 -43.27 2.82 27.73
CA ALA A 5 -42.09 3.16 26.95
C ALA A 5 -41.94 2.15 25.80
N SER A 6 -41.63 2.61 24.59
CA SER A 6 -41.01 1.79 23.55
C SER A 6 -40.40 2.68 22.47
N ALA A 7 -39.18 3.14 22.73
CA ALA A 7 -38.15 3.14 21.70
C ALA A 7 -37.73 1.66 21.49
N PRO A 8 -37.31 1.22 20.29
CA PRO A 8 -36.06 1.74 19.76
C PRO A 8 -35.93 1.90 18.22
N LEU A 9 -35.28 3.00 17.83
CA LEU A 9 -34.54 3.20 16.58
C LEU A 9 -33.27 2.31 16.55
N LEU A 10 -33.40 0.98 16.52
CA LEU A 10 -32.24 0.05 16.51
C LEU A 10 -32.03 -0.71 15.19
N GLN A 11 -32.85 -0.47 14.16
CA GLN A 11 -32.80 -1.28 12.93
C GLN A 11 -31.85 -0.79 11.83
N GLU A 12 -31.13 0.32 12.00
CA GLU A 12 -30.12 0.73 11.00
C GLU A 12 -28.84 -0.15 10.96
N SER A 13 -28.63 -1.13 11.85
CA SER A 13 -27.25 -1.34 12.35
C SER A 13 -26.60 -2.73 12.29
N LEU A 14 -27.14 -3.76 11.64
CA LEU A 14 -26.50 -5.11 11.62
C LEU A 14 -25.64 -5.43 10.39
N PRO A 15 -26.15 -5.38 9.14
CA PRO A 15 -25.35 -5.71 7.95
C PRO A 15 -24.17 -4.74 7.79
N HIS A 16 -24.42 -3.45 8.02
CA HIS A 16 -23.41 -2.41 7.94
C HIS A 16 -22.28 -2.58 8.98
N ARG A 17 -22.57 -3.19 10.15
CA ARG A 17 -21.57 -3.51 11.19
C ARG A 17 -20.73 -4.72 10.81
N ALA A 18 -21.35 -5.79 10.29
CA ALA A 18 -20.63 -6.98 9.84
C ALA A 18 -19.71 -6.66 8.65
N GLU A 19 -20.16 -5.81 7.73
CA GLU A 19 -19.38 -5.39 6.58
C GLU A 19 -18.21 -4.46 6.95
N LEU A 20 -18.43 -3.54 7.89
CA LEU A 20 -17.36 -2.74 8.49
C LEU A 20 -16.35 -3.63 9.22
N ALA A 21 -16.81 -4.66 9.94
CA ALA A 21 -15.94 -5.65 10.57
C ALA A 21 -15.07 -6.38 9.53
N GLY A 22 -15.65 -6.78 8.39
CA GLY A 22 -14.89 -7.38 7.29
C GLY A 22 -13.86 -6.43 6.66
N ALA A 23 -14.17 -5.13 6.55
CA ALA A 23 -13.19 -4.13 6.10
C ALA A 23 -12.05 -3.97 7.13
N ARG A 24 -12.39 -3.92 8.42
CA ARG A 24 -11.45 -3.82 9.54
C ARG A 24 -10.49 -5.01 9.58
N GLU A 25 -11.02 -6.23 9.51
CA GLU A 25 -10.26 -7.48 9.48
C GLU A 25 -9.30 -7.53 8.29
N ARG A 26 -9.79 -7.14 7.11
CA ARG A 26 -8.97 -7.13 5.89
C ARG A 26 -7.80 -6.14 5.98
N LEU A 27 -8.01 -4.96 6.58
CA LEU A 27 -6.96 -3.98 6.80
C LEU A 27 -5.98 -4.43 7.88
N GLY A 28 -6.47 -5.00 8.99
CA GLY A 28 -5.62 -5.55 10.04
C GLY A 28 -4.71 -6.65 9.50
N THR A 29 -5.27 -7.57 8.71
CA THR A 29 -4.51 -8.61 8.01
C THR A 29 -3.49 -8.01 7.05
N TYR A 30 -3.84 -6.94 6.34
CA TYR A 30 -2.92 -6.27 5.43
C TYR A 30 -1.71 -5.69 6.18
N PHE A 31 -1.91 -4.96 7.27
CA PHE A 31 -0.80 -4.40 8.05
C PHE A 31 0.03 -5.48 8.75
N ALA A 32 -0.60 -6.52 9.31
CA ALA A 32 0.12 -7.67 9.86
C ALA A 32 1.00 -8.37 8.79
N ARG A 33 0.50 -8.52 7.56
CA ARG A 33 1.29 -9.07 6.44
C ARG A 33 2.40 -8.13 5.95
N LEU A 34 2.31 -6.83 6.23
CA LEU A 34 3.42 -5.90 6.01
C LEU A 34 4.50 -6.04 7.08
N GLY A 35 4.25 -6.79 8.16
CA GLY A 35 5.21 -7.02 9.24
C GLY A 35 5.04 -6.11 10.46
N LEU A 36 3.88 -5.45 10.62
CA LEU A 36 3.56 -4.78 11.89
C LEU A 36 3.20 -5.83 12.94
N ASP A 37 3.78 -5.67 14.13
CA ASP A 37 3.61 -6.61 15.24
C ASP A 37 2.79 -6.00 16.38
N ASP A 38 2.76 -4.67 16.55
CA ASP A 38 1.96 -3.99 17.57
C ASP A 38 0.45 -3.96 17.21
N PRO A 39 -0.41 -4.71 17.92
CA PRO A 39 -1.85 -4.74 17.62
C PRO A 39 -2.53 -3.38 17.83
N ALA A 40 -2.05 -2.59 18.80
CA ALA A 40 -2.61 -1.27 19.06
C ALA A 40 -2.28 -0.31 17.91
N ARG A 41 -1.07 -0.41 17.35
CA ARG A 41 -0.68 0.33 16.14
C ARG A 41 -1.54 -0.02 14.95
N ILE A 42 -1.73 -1.33 14.71
CA ILE A 42 -2.56 -1.83 13.62
C ILE A 42 -3.98 -1.27 13.77
N ASP A 43 -4.57 -1.33 14.96
CA ASP A 43 -5.91 -0.80 15.22
C ASP A 43 -6.00 0.70 14.88
N VAL A 44 -5.03 1.52 15.31
CA VAL A 44 -5.00 2.95 15.00
C VAL A 44 -4.96 3.19 13.49
N LEU A 45 -4.07 2.49 12.77
CA LEU A 45 -3.94 2.63 11.31
C LEU A 45 -5.20 2.19 10.57
N VAL A 46 -5.83 1.11 11.02
CA VAL A 46 -7.09 0.60 10.46
C VAL A 46 -8.20 1.64 10.62
N GLU A 47 -8.38 2.19 11.82
CA GLU A 47 -9.39 3.23 12.07
C GLU A 47 -9.12 4.49 11.23
N GLU A 48 -7.86 4.92 11.11
CA GLU A 48 -7.51 6.05 10.26
C GLU A 48 -7.84 5.81 8.78
N CYS A 49 -7.54 4.62 8.25
CA CYS A 49 -7.83 4.27 6.87
C CYS A 49 -9.34 4.23 6.61
N LEU A 50 -10.10 3.60 7.49
CA LEU A 50 -11.56 3.55 7.40
C LEU A 50 -12.19 4.94 7.48
N ARG A 51 -11.72 5.79 8.40
CA ARG A 51 -12.19 7.18 8.54
C ARG A 51 -11.90 8.02 7.29
N ARG A 52 -10.72 7.89 6.69
CA ARG A 52 -10.36 8.62 5.45
C ARG A 52 -11.14 8.11 4.25
N ALA A 53 -11.36 6.80 4.17
CA ALA A 53 -12.13 6.19 3.09
C ALA A 53 -13.62 6.54 3.17
N SER A 54 -14.23 6.50 4.36
CA SER A 54 -15.64 6.83 4.54
C SER A 54 -15.98 8.26 4.12
N GLY A 55 -15.06 9.21 4.32
CA GLY A 55 -15.21 10.59 3.82
C GLY A 55 -15.20 10.74 2.29
N LYS A 56 -14.89 9.69 1.54
CA LYS A 56 -14.77 9.70 0.06
C LYS A 56 -15.82 8.82 -0.63
N VAL A 57 -16.69 8.16 0.13
CA VAL A 57 -17.59 7.12 -0.35
C VAL A 57 -19.02 7.46 0.03
N ALA A 58 -19.96 7.25 -0.89
CA ALA A 58 -21.38 7.44 -0.60
C ALA A 58 -21.86 6.45 0.48
N PRO A 59 -22.76 6.85 1.40
CA PRO A 59 -23.34 5.96 2.39
C PRO A 59 -23.91 4.67 1.74
N GLY A 60 -23.70 3.52 2.38
CA GLY A 60 -24.15 2.21 1.88
C GLY A 60 -23.31 1.60 0.75
N SER A 61 -22.28 2.30 0.22
CA SER A 61 -21.39 1.77 -0.83
C SER A 61 -20.22 0.98 -0.24
N ILE A 62 -20.51 -0.19 0.30
CA ILE A 62 -19.59 -0.97 1.14
C ILE A 62 -18.38 -1.53 0.37
N GLU A 63 -18.59 -2.06 -0.83
CA GLU A 63 -17.46 -2.58 -1.64
C GLU A 63 -16.50 -1.46 -2.05
N GLU A 64 -17.05 -0.28 -2.34
CA GLU A 64 -16.26 0.91 -2.60
C GLU A 64 -15.51 1.37 -1.35
N LEU A 65 -16.14 1.31 -0.16
CA LEU A 65 -15.47 1.59 1.11
C LEU A 65 -14.28 0.65 1.34
N LYS A 66 -14.47 -0.66 1.16
CA LYS A 66 -13.39 -1.66 1.29
C LYS A 66 -12.24 -1.36 0.34
N ARG A 67 -12.54 -1.06 -0.93
CA ARG A 67 -11.54 -0.70 -1.94
C ARG A 67 -10.79 0.57 -1.54
N ARG A 68 -11.50 1.64 -1.18
CA ARG A 68 -10.90 2.92 -0.78
C ARG A 68 -10.08 2.81 0.48
N ALA A 69 -10.50 2.01 1.46
CA ALA A 69 -9.73 1.84 2.69
C ALA A 69 -8.39 1.13 2.43
N LEU A 70 -8.34 0.16 1.51
CA LEU A 70 -7.07 -0.45 1.07
C LEU A 70 -6.18 0.55 0.33
N GLU A 71 -6.75 1.41 -0.52
CA GLU A 71 -6.00 2.49 -1.15
C GLU A 71 -5.41 3.47 -0.13
N GLU A 72 -6.16 3.79 0.94
CA GLU A 72 -5.65 4.60 2.05
C GLU A 72 -4.53 3.89 2.82
N ALA A 73 -4.64 2.58 3.05
CA ALA A 73 -3.59 1.80 3.72
C ALA A 73 -2.30 1.79 2.89
N GLN A 74 -2.40 1.55 1.57
CA GLN A 74 -1.25 1.63 0.67
C GLN A 74 -0.65 3.05 0.66
N ARG A 75 -1.49 4.09 0.61
CA ARG A 75 -1.02 5.48 0.67
C ARG A 75 -0.31 5.79 1.99
N CYS A 76 -0.84 5.32 3.11
CA CYS A 76 -0.22 5.50 4.43
C CYS A 76 1.17 4.87 4.47
N PHE A 77 1.29 3.65 3.92
CA PHE A 77 2.57 2.97 3.79
C PHE A 77 3.55 3.74 2.90
N GLU A 78 3.13 4.15 1.71
CA GLU A 78 3.97 4.93 0.78
C GLU A 78 4.43 6.27 1.39
N LEU A 79 3.57 6.95 2.16
CA LEU A 79 3.94 8.18 2.88
C LEU A 79 4.97 7.93 3.98
N SER A 80 4.85 6.82 4.70
CA SER A 80 5.80 6.44 5.76
C SER A 80 7.18 6.11 5.17
N VAL A 81 7.20 5.37 4.05
CA VAL A 81 8.42 5.09 3.27
C VAL A 81 9.03 6.38 2.72
N ALA A 82 8.22 7.26 2.14
CA ALA A 82 8.70 8.53 1.59
C ALA A 82 9.34 9.42 2.67
N ARG A 83 8.72 9.48 3.87
CA ARG A 83 9.24 10.20 5.03
C ARG A 83 10.64 9.70 5.39
N ILE A 84 10.79 8.40 5.60
CA ILE A 84 12.09 7.79 5.93
C ILE A 84 13.16 8.08 4.89
N LEU A 85 12.82 8.03 3.61
CA LEU A 85 13.77 8.30 2.54
C LEU A 85 14.15 9.79 2.44
N GLY A 86 13.44 10.68 3.13
CA GLY A 86 13.57 12.12 2.99
C GLY A 86 13.13 12.62 1.62
N VAL A 87 12.22 11.92 0.96
CA VAL A 87 11.72 12.28 -0.38
C VAL A 87 10.31 12.83 -0.27
N ALA A 88 10.01 13.86 -1.05
CA ALA A 88 8.63 14.23 -1.28
C ALA A 88 7.98 13.10 -2.10
N GLY A 89 7.09 12.32 -1.50
CA GLY A 89 6.55 11.09 -2.11
C GLY A 89 5.89 11.29 -3.49
N ASN A 90 5.48 12.51 -3.82
CA ASN A 90 4.96 12.89 -5.14
C ASN A 90 6.02 13.28 -6.18
N LYS A 91 7.26 13.56 -5.76
CA LYS A 91 8.36 13.98 -6.66
C LYS A 91 9.18 12.81 -7.17
N GLU A 92 9.23 11.69 -6.44
CA GLU A 92 10.08 10.54 -6.78
C GLU A 92 9.34 9.19 -6.64
N PRO A 93 8.28 8.94 -7.44
CA PRO A 93 7.45 7.75 -7.31
C PRO A 93 8.24 6.44 -7.56
N SER A 94 9.24 6.46 -8.44
CA SER A 94 10.11 5.32 -8.71
C SER A 94 10.93 4.90 -7.48
N ARG A 95 11.39 5.87 -6.68
CA ARG A 95 12.14 5.59 -5.45
C ARG A 95 11.24 5.02 -4.36
N VAL A 96 10.04 5.56 -4.18
CA VAL A 96 9.06 5.00 -3.24
C VAL A 96 8.69 3.57 -3.64
N ALA A 97 8.50 3.31 -4.94
CA ALA A 97 8.22 1.96 -5.45
C ALA A 97 9.39 0.98 -5.21
N ALA A 98 10.64 1.39 -5.48
CA ALA A 98 11.81 0.57 -5.22
C ALA A 98 12.01 0.29 -3.72
N ALA A 99 11.77 1.27 -2.85
CA ALA A 99 11.84 1.07 -1.41
C ALA A 99 10.75 0.13 -0.89
N ARG A 100 9.51 0.26 -1.39
CA ARG A 100 8.46 -0.74 -1.13
C ARG A 100 8.90 -2.14 -1.58
N ALA A 101 9.47 -2.26 -2.78
CA ALA A 101 9.94 -3.55 -3.27
C ALA A 101 11.03 -4.12 -2.35
N ALA A 102 11.98 -3.30 -1.89
CA ALA A 102 13.01 -3.72 -0.95
C ALA A 102 12.43 -4.25 0.38
N LEU A 103 11.41 -3.57 0.92
CA LEU A 103 10.72 -4.00 2.14
C LEU A 103 9.99 -5.33 1.92
N LEU A 104 9.21 -5.45 0.83
CA LEU A 104 8.43 -6.66 0.53
C LEU A 104 9.30 -7.87 0.14
N LEU A 105 10.49 -7.64 -0.42
CA LEU A 105 11.44 -8.69 -0.77
C LEU A 105 12.34 -9.10 0.41
N GLY A 106 12.17 -8.50 1.59
CA GLY A 106 13.00 -8.77 2.76
C GLY A 106 14.43 -8.25 2.65
N GLY A 107 14.72 -7.37 1.68
CA GLY A 107 16.06 -6.82 1.45
C GLY A 107 16.57 -5.93 2.60
N THR A 108 15.67 -5.50 3.48
CA THR A 108 16.01 -4.65 4.64
C THR A 108 16.33 -5.44 5.92
N GLY A 109 16.20 -6.77 5.91
CA GLY A 109 16.44 -7.63 7.07
C GLY A 109 15.42 -7.40 8.19
N ASP A 110 15.88 -7.38 9.44
CA ASP A 110 15.06 -7.21 10.66
C ASP A 110 14.60 -5.75 10.86
N LEU A 111 14.10 -5.09 9.81
CA LEU A 111 13.55 -3.76 9.96
C LEU A 111 12.25 -3.82 10.75
N ASP A 112 12.18 -3.08 11.85
CA ASP A 112 10.96 -2.90 12.62
C ASP A 112 9.98 -2.02 11.83
N MET A 113 8.88 -2.64 11.37
CA MET A 113 7.85 -1.95 10.60
C MET A 113 7.03 -1.01 11.49
N ASP A 114 6.87 -1.28 12.78
CA ASP A 114 6.16 -0.38 13.69
C ASP A 114 6.92 0.94 13.84
N GLN A 115 8.25 0.91 13.90
CA GLN A 115 9.09 2.11 13.85
C GLN A 115 8.92 2.91 12.55
N LEU A 116 8.75 2.21 11.42
CA LEU A 116 8.53 2.85 10.14
C LEU A 116 7.23 3.68 10.11
N PHE A 117 6.16 3.15 10.71
CA PHE A 117 4.87 3.86 10.79
C PHE A 117 4.81 4.90 11.92
N LEU A 118 5.64 4.78 12.95
CA LEU A 118 5.82 5.81 13.99
C LEU A 118 6.40 7.12 13.43
N GLY A 119 7.13 7.04 12.31
CA GLY A 119 7.83 8.20 11.75
C GLY A 119 9.03 8.63 12.57
N GLU A 120 9.56 7.74 13.41
CA GLU A 120 10.86 7.92 14.04
C GLU A 120 11.93 7.76 12.95
N GLU A 121 12.34 8.89 12.37
CA GLU A 121 13.39 8.92 11.36
C GLU A 121 14.73 8.57 11.99
N THR A 122 15.14 7.30 11.86
CA THR A 122 16.54 6.93 12.07
C THR A 122 17.26 7.01 10.74
N GLY A 123 18.30 7.86 10.65
CA GLY A 123 19.12 7.97 9.44
C GLY A 123 19.71 6.62 9.01
N GLU A 124 19.89 5.70 9.97
CA GLU A 124 20.29 4.32 9.74
C GLU A 124 19.25 3.51 8.95
N THR A 125 17.97 3.60 9.29
CA THR A 125 16.89 2.93 8.55
C THR A 125 16.82 3.43 7.11
N ALA A 126 16.98 4.74 6.89
CA ALA A 126 17.04 5.31 5.55
C ALA A 126 18.22 4.77 4.74
N LEU A 127 19.40 4.64 5.35
CA LEU A 127 20.59 4.08 4.71
C LEU A 127 20.42 2.61 4.35
N ARG A 128 19.91 1.79 5.29
CA ARG A 128 19.61 0.36 5.05
C ARG A 128 18.61 0.18 3.93
N LEU A 129 17.53 0.97 3.94
CA LEU A 129 16.51 0.93 2.89
C LEU A 129 17.10 1.28 1.53
N ARG A 130 17.91 2.35 1.43
CA ARG A 130 18.59 2.73 0.19
C ARG A 130 19.55 1.66 -0.32
N ALA A 131 20.27 0.98 0.55
CA ALA A 131 21.18 -0.10 0.18
C ALA A 131 20.45 -1.34 -0.35
N ALA A 132 19.23 -1.58 0.15
CA ALA A 132 18.39 -2.72 -0.23
C ALA A 132 17.53 -2.46 -1.49
N MET A 133 17.43 -1.20 -1.95
CA MET A 133 16.58 -0.82 -3.07
C MET A 133 17.03 -1.50 -4.37
N PRO A 134 16.14 -2.24 -5.06
CA PRO A 134 16.46 -2.79 -6.37
C PRO A 134 16.65 -1.66 -7.39
N GLN A 135 17.67 -1.80 -8.22
CA GLN A 135 17.93 -0.87 -9.32
C GLN A 135 16.96 -1.17 -10.48
N ALA A 136 16.20 -0.15 -10.90
CA ALA A 136 15.10 -0.30 -11.87
C ALA A 136 15.55 -0.67 -13.30
N VAL A 137 16.80 -0.39 -13.66
CA VAL A 137 17.37 -0.71 -14.97
C VAL A 137 18.82 -1.16 -14.78
N PRO A 138 19.24 -2.32 -15.32
CA PRO A 138 20.66 -2.63 -15.46
C PRO A 138 21.35 -1.49 -16.21
N PRO A 139 22.65 -1.24 -16.01
CA PRO A 139 23.39 -0.30 -16.83
C PRO A 139 23.18 -0.64 -18.32
N GLU A 140 22.94 0.37 -19.17
CA GLU A 140 22.86 0.15 -20.62
C GLU A 140 24.16 -0.51 -21.09
N ALA A 141 24.07 -1.80 -21.46
CA ALA A 141 25.15 -2.48 -22.14
C ALA A 141 25.00 -2.13 -23.63
N HIS A 142 25.94 -1.36 -24.16
CA HIS A 142 26.05 -1.18 -25.60
C HIS A 142 26.41 -2.53 -26.23
N LEU A 143 25.39 -3.28 -26.63
CA LEU A 143 25.56 -4.50 -27.41
C LEU A 143 25.81 -4.08 -28.86
N SER A 144 27.01 -4.33 -29.35
CA SER A 144 27.34 -4.19 -30.77
C SER A 144 26.56 -5.23 -31.56
N MET A 145 25.52 -4.77 -32.27
CA MET A 145 24.77 -5.61 -33.20
C MET A 145 25.57 -5.72 -34.51
N HIS A 146 25.87 -6.94 -34.94
CA HIS A 146 26.41 -7.17 -36.28
C HIS A 146 25.35 -6.85 -37.33
N GLU A 147 25.72 -6.04 -38.34
CA GLU A 147 24.87 -5.73 -39.48
C GLU A 147 24.28 -7.01 -40.08
N GLN A 148 22.95 -7.10 -40.11
CA GLN A 148 22.23 -8.21 -40.74
C GLN A 148 21.88 -7.82 -42.17
N PRO A 149 22.36 -8.54 -43.19
CA PRO A 149 21.96 -8.27 -44.56
C PRO A 149 20.48 -8.63 -44.74
N ILE A 150 19.70 -7.67 -45.23
CA ILE A 150 18.30 -7.89 -45.62
C ILE A 150 18.30 -8.41 -47.07
N SER A 151 17.93 -9.66 -47.27
CA SER A 151 17.71 -10.23 -48.61
C SER A 151 16.21 -10.23 -48.95
N PHE A 152 15.85 -9.56 -50.04
CA PHE A 152 14.52 -9.64 -50.63
C PHE A 152 14.50 -10.77 -51.66
N PHE A 153 13.78 -11.86 -51.36
CA PHE A 153 13.46 -12.88 -52.36
C PHE A 153 12.31 -12.38 -53.22
N PHE A 154 12.62 -11.65 -54.29
CA PHE A 154 11.68 -11.50 -55.40
C PHE A 154 11.75 -12.77 -56.25
N SER A 155 10.83 -13.71 -56.01
CA SER A 155 10.62 -14.82 -56.94
C SER A 155 9.99 -14.27 -58.22
N GLY A 156 10.84 -13.91 -59.19
CA GLY A 156 10.42 -13.71 -60.57
C GLY A 156 10.05 -15.06 -61.16
N SER A 157 8.75 -15.39 -61.13
CA SER A 157 8.19 -16.42 -61.98
C SER A 157 7.87 -15.81 -63.35
N ASN A 158 8.49 -16.42 -64.37
CA ASN A 158 8.34 -16.24 -65.83
C ASN A 158 8.95 -15.01 -66.49
#